data_AF-A0A967RB83-F1
#
_entry.id   AF-A0A967RB83-F1
#
_cell.length_a   1.000
_cell.length_b   1.000
_cell.length_c   1.000
_cell.angle_alpha   90.00
_cell.angle_beta   90.00
_cell.angle_gamma   90.00
#
_symmetry.space_group_name_H-M   'P 1'
#
loop_
_entity.id
_entity.type
_entity.pdbx_description
1 polymer ?
#
loop_
_entity_poly.entity_id
_entity_poly.type
_entity_poly.pdbx_seq_one_letter_code
_entity_poly.pdbx_strand_id
1 'polypeptide(L)'
;METNIDARVFGPDIFSPPVDGFGVSVQNDTAVTVDPFATGWLVGDSNLDIQVYPSIKSPAITTVWPADYEIRFFEDFVDTTRNFKIPVKLIVWNLSDNRQAEVEVWDNDGSKTLTIGDEFTIIEYIGDNFRLTYDVTYHAPIEAGATPNQPQPGDKFLIRTKKPFREGDYFRFSTRAARVENELAETQLSRIAVVPNPYIGTARWERRTLNQTGRGQRKIDFIHLPQRCTIRIYTMSGAL
;
A
#
# COMPACT_ATOMS: atom_id res chain seq x y z
N MET A 1 21.69 13.09 3.10
CA MET A 1 21.47 14.54 3.01
C MET A 1 19.99 14.74 3.31
N GLU A 2 19.64 15.28 4.48
CA GLU A 2 18.23 15.58 4.78
C GLU A 2 17.85 16.83 4.00
N THR A 3 17.09 16.66 2.93
CA THR A 3 16.44 17.75 2.24
C THR A 3 15.08 17.96 2.91
N ASN A 4 14.95 19.02 3.72
CA ASN A 4 13.66 19.48 4.20
C ASN A 4 12.90 20.08 3.00
N ILE A 5 12.11 19.25 2.32
CA ILE A 5 11.26 19.66 1.19
C ILE A 5 9.87 19.96 1.75
N ASP A 6 9.35 21.17 1.47
CA ASP A 6 7.99 21.56 1.86
C ASP A 6 6.96 20.61 1.22
N ALA A 7 6.03 20.08 2.00
CA ALA A 7 4.95 19.23 1.50
C ALA A 7 4.04 19.93 0.46
N ARG A 8 4.11 21.26 0.31
CA ARG A 8 3.42 22.03 -0.73
C ARG A 8 4.06 21.90 -2.11
N VAL A 9 5.32 21.48 -2.20
CA VAL A 9 6.05 21.41 -3.49
C VAL A 9 6.08 20.01 -4.12
N PHE A 10 5.40 19.03 -3.52
CA PHE A 10 5.17 17.70 -4.10
C PHE A 10 3.78 17.19 -3.71
N GLY A 11 3.20 16.32 -4.53
CA GLY A 11 1.80 15.91 -4.40
C GLY A 11 1.39 14.91 -5.48
N PRO A 12 0.10 14.58 -5.63
CA PRO A 12 -0.36 13.73 -6.72
C PRO A 12 0.07 14.35 -8.06
N ASP A 13 0.77 13.55 -8.87
CA ASP A 13 1.35 13.93 -10.16
C ASP A 13 2.39 15.09 -10.13
N ILE A 14 2.82 15.51 -8.93
CA ILE A 14 3.89 16.50 -8.73
C ILE A 14 5.04 15.82 -7.98
N PHE A 15 6.16 15.63 -8.68
CA PHE A 15 7.33 14.97 -8.12
C PHE A 15 8.23 15.94 -7.37
N SER A 16 8.83 15.48 -6.28
CA SER A 16 9.97 16.14 -5.66
C SER A 16 11.10 16.35 -6.67
N PRO A 17 12.01 17.33 -6.43
CA PRO A 17 13.28 17.36 -7.13
C PRO A 17 13.96 15.97 -7.10
N PRO A 18 14.60 15.52 -8.19
CA PRO A 18 15.28 14.24 -8.21
C PRO A 18 16.40 14.19 -7.17
N VAL A 19 16.41 13.14 -6.34
CA VAL A 19 17.45 12.83 -5.37
C VAL A 19 17.92 11.40 -5.64
N ASP A 20 19.23 11.18 -5.75
CA ASP A 20 19.83 9.85 -6.01
C ASP A 20 19.18 9.06 -7.16
N GLY A 21 18.73 9.75 -8.20
CA GLY A 21 18.14 9.14 -9.41
C GLY A 21 16.66 8.77 -9.30
N PHE A 22 15.97 9.16 -8.23
CA PHE A 22 14.51 9.01 -8.12
C PHE A 22 13.84 10.33 -7.69
N GLY A 23 12.54 10.45 -7.95
CA GLY A 23 11.69 11.51 -7.43
C GLY A 23 10.51 10.89 -6.69
N VAL A 24 9.95 11.61 -5.72
CA VAL A 24 8.83 11.12 -4.91
C VAL A 24 7.60 11.96 -5.22
N SER A 25 6.48 11.29 -5.50
CA SER A 25 5.15 11.87 -5.47
C SER A 25 4.37 11.21 -4.34
N VAL A 26 3.56 11.98 -3.63
CA VAL A 26 2.78 11.50 -2.50
C VAL A 26 1.31 11.81 -2.77
N GLN A 27 0.48 10.76 -2.73
CA GLN A 27 -0.97 10.90 -2.74
C GLN A 27 -1.45 10.92 -1.30
N ASN A 28 -2.02 12.04 -0.88
CA ASN A 28 -2.62 12.19 0.43
C ASN A 28 -4.14 12.14 0.30
N ASP A 29 -4.81 11.43 1.21
CA ASP A 29 -6.26 11.49 1.27
C ASP A 29 -6.71 12.90 1.70
N THR A 30 -7.80 13.38 1.11
CA THR A 30 -8.33 14.72 1.39
C THR A 30 -9.45 14.73 2.44
N ALA A 31 -9.97 13.55 2.79
CA ALA A 31 -11.06 13.39 3.73
C ALA A 31 -10.88 12.10 4.53
N VAL A 32 -11.43 12.09 5.73
CA VAL A 32 -11.48 10.89 6.58
C VAL A 32 -12.74 10.11 6.25
N THR A 33 -12.57 8.91 5.69
CA THR A 33 -13.69 8.02 5.32
C THR A 33 -13.30 6.57 5.55
N VAL A 34 -14.27 5.71 5.89
CA VAL A 34 -14.06 4.26 5.88
C VAL A 34 -13.76 3.80 4.44
N ASP A 35 -12.76 2.93 4.28
CA ASP A 35 -12.49 2.25 3.02
C ASP A 35 -13.20 0.88 3.02
N PRO A 36 -14.34 0.74 2.32
CA PRO A 36 -15.10 -0.50 2.33
C PRO A 36 -14.37 -1.65 1.61
N PHE A 37 -13.41 -1.36 0.73
CA PHE A 37 -12.68 -2.40 0.00
C PHE A 37 -11.49 -2.95 0.78
N ALA A 38 -11.02 -2.20 1.78
CA ALA A 38 -9.93 -2.60 2.67
C ALA A 38 -10.40 -2.97 4.09
N THR A 39 -11.70 -2.87 4.36
CA THR A 39 -12.37 -3.25 5.61
C THR A 39 -12.96 -4.65 5.47
N GLY A 40 -12.78 -5.50 6.48
CA GLY A 40 -13.29 -6.87 6.44
C GLY A 40 -12.63 -7.80 7.46
N TRP A 41 -13.00 -9.09 7.39
CA TRP A 41 -12.40 -10.15 8.20
C TRP A 41 -10.91 -10.31 7.89
N LEU A 42 -10.08 -10.18 8.92
CA LEU A 42 -8.63 -10.34 8.85
C LEU A 42 -8.21 -11.76 9.28
N VAL A 43 -8.89 -12.30 10.29
CA VAL A 43 -8.69 -13.65 10.83
C VAL A 43 -10.07 -14.22 11.18
N GLY A 44 -10.29 -15.49 10.87
CA GLY A 44 -11.54 -16.20 11.12
C GLY A 44 -12.34 -16.47 9.84
N ASP A 45 -13.45 -17.19 10.00
CA ASP A 45 -14.37 -17.59 8.92
C ASP A 45 -15.84 -17.20 9.20
N SER A 46 -16.05 -16.28 10.14
CA SER A 46 -17.36 -15.66 10.38
C SER A 46 -17.93 -15.08 9.08
N ASN A 47 -19.24 -15.28 8.89
CA ASN A 47 -19.95 -14.79 7.70
C ASN A 47 -20.94 -13.67 8.05
N LEU A 48 -20.89 -13.14 9.27
CA LEU A 48 -21.75 -12.03 9.68
C LEU A 48 -21.54 -10.80 8.77
N ASP A 49 -22.63 -10.07 8.55
CA ASP A 49 -22.61 -8.81 7.83
C ASP A 49 -22.21 -7.67 8.77
N ILE A 50 -20.92 -7.34 8.72
CA ILE A 50 -20.32 -6.23 9.47
C ILE A 50 -20.03 -5.10 8.48
N GLN A 51 -20.90 -4.10 8.49
CA GLN A 51 -20.77 -2.84 7.78
C GLN A 51 -20.31 -1.76 8.75
N VAL A 52 -19.49 -0.83 8.27
CA VAL A 52 -18.96 0.26 9.08
C VAL A 52 -19.23 1.59 8.39
N TYR A 53 -19.88 2.50 9.08
CA TYR A 53 -20.25 3.81 8.55
C TYR A 53 -20.18 4.90 9.62
N PRO A 54 -20.05 6.19 9.25
CA PRO A 54 -20.01 7.28 10.23
C PRO A 54 -21.26 7.29 11.10
N SER A 55 -21.09 7.46 12.41
CA SER A 55 -22.18 7.30 13.36
C SER A 55 -23.32 8.29 13.14
N ILE A 56 -24.56 7.82 13.08
CA ILE A 56 -25.75 8.67 12.89
C ILE A 56 -26.56 8.87 14.18
N LYS A 57 -26.14 8.23 15.27
CA LYS A 57 -26.92 8.12 16.51
C LYS A 57 -27.09 9.44 17.25
N SER A 58 -26.05 10.29 17.24
CA SER A 58 -26.10 11.61 17.85
C SER A 58 -25.25 12.63 17.09
N PRO A 59 -25.81 13.27 16.05
CA PRO A 59 -25.06 14.15 15.15
C PRO A 59 -24.30 15.30 15.85
N ALA A 60 -24.78 15.76 17.01
CA ALA A 60 -24.15 16.84 17.77
C ALA A 60 -22.78 16.46 18.36
N ILE A 61 -22.51 15.16 18.53
CA ILE A 61 -21.27 14.62 19.11
C ILE A 61 -20.59 13.59 18.21
N THR A 62 -21.11 13.37 16.99
CA THR A 62 -20.46 12.52 16.00
C THR A 62 -19.25 13.23 15.39
N THR A 63 -18.16 12.51 15.16
CA THR A 63 -17.01 12.98 14.39
C THR A 63 -16.34 11.82 13.66
N VAL A 64 -16.09 11.96 12.35
CA VAL A 64 -15.25 10.99 11.62
C VAL A 64 -13.83 11.00 12.19
N TRP A 65 -13.27 9.82 12.46
CA TRP A 65 -12.01 9.70 13.19
C TRP A 65 -10.89 9.09 12.34
N PRO A 66 -9.73 9.75 12.17
CA PRO A 66 -8.67 9.30 11.27
C PRO A 66 -7.85 8.12 11.85
N ALA A 67 -8.52 7.01 12.16
CA ALA A 67 -7.86 5.81 12.68
C ALA A 67 -8.29 4.53 11.99
N ASP A 68 -7.36 3.58 11.91
CA ASP A 68 -7.69 2.20 11.62
C ASP A 68 -8.02 1.48 12.93
N TYR A 69 -8.91 0.50 12.85
CA TYR A 69 -9.33 -0.27 14.03
C TYR A 69 -9.25 -1.77 13.77
N GLU A 70 -8.94 -2.53 14.82
CA GLU A 70 -9.04 -3.99 14.83
C GLU A 70 -10.04 -4.39 15.92
N ILE A 71 -11.17 -4.99 15.52
CA ILE A 71 -12.11 -5.62 16.43
C ILE A 71 -11.60 -7.04 16.70
N ARG A 72 -11.45 -7.40 17.97
CA ARG A 72 -10.99 -8.74 18.39
C ARG A 72 -12.08 -9.41 19.18
N PHE A 73 -12.37 -10.67 18.86
CA PHE A 73 -13.44 -11.45 19.49
C PHE A 73 -12.88 -12.45 20.51
N PHE A 74 -13.62 -12.69 21.59
CA PHE A 74 -13.20 -13.49 22.74
C PHE A 74 -14.30 -14.46 23.18
N GLU A 75 -13.93 -15.46 23.98
CA GLU A 75 -14.85 -16.46 24.52
C GLU A 75 -15.72 -15.89 25.63
N ASP A 76 -15.09 -15.13 26.53
CA ASP A 76 -15.72 -14.52 27.70
C ASP A 76 -15.99 -13.03 27.49
N PHE A 77 -16.80 -12.44 28.37
CA PHE A 77 -16.94 -11.00 28.42
C PHE A 77 -15.62 -10.36 28.85
N VAL A 78 -15.11 -9.47 28.01
CA VAL A 78 -13.78 -8.85 28.18
C VAL A 78 -13.85 -7.34 28.36
N ASP A 79 -14.99 -6.73 28.01
CA ASP A 79 -15.19 -5.29 28.13
C ASP A 79 -16.66 -4.98 28.47
N THR A 80 -16.95 -3.73 28.82
CA THR A 80 -18.29 -3.24 29.14
C THR A 80 -18.48 -1.85 28.53
N THR A 81 -19.59 -1.65 27.84
CA THR A 81 -19.84 -0.41 27.09
C THR A 81 -19.85 0.83 27.98
N ARG A 82 -19.53 1.99 27.39
CA ARG A 82 -19.30 3.22 28.15
C ARG A 82 -20.51 3.67 28.96
N ASN A 83 -21.67 3.81 28.34
CA ASN A 83 -22.85 4.46 28.91
C ASN A 83 -23.89 3.44 29.38
N PHE A 84 -24.29 2.51 28.52
CA PHE A 84 -25.34 1.53 28.85
C PHE A 84 -24.84 0.37 29.72
N LYS A 85 -23.52 0.26 29.90
CA LYS A 85 -22.86 -0.76 30.72
C LYS A 85 -23.21 -2.19 30.29
N ILE A 86 -23.29 -2.40 28.97
CA ILE A 86 -23.57 -3.71 28.37
C ILE A 86 -22.25 -4.50 28.29
N PRO A 87 -22.17 -5.72 28.84
CA PRO A 87 -20.97 -6.54 28.73
C PRO A 87 -20.82 -7.07 27.30
N VAL A 88 -19.59 -7.06 26.77
CA VAL A 88 -19.28 -7.51 25.41
C VAL A 88 -18.09 -8.47 25.37
N LYS A 89 -18.14 -9.38 24.40
CA LYS A 89 -17.09 -10.38 24.12
C LYS A 89 -16.11 -9.92 23.05
N LEU A 90 -15.97 -8.60 22.90
CA LEU A 90 -15.06 -8.00 21.94
C LEU A 90 -14.32 -6.83 22.58
N ILE A 91 -13.16 -6.49 22.00
CA ILE A 91 -12.51 -5.20 22.21
C ILE A 91 -12.25 -4.57 20.85
N VAL A 92 -12.20 -3.25 20.81
CA VAL A 92 -11.81 -2.48 19.62
C VAL A 92 -10.45 -1.85 19.88
N TRP A 93 -9.47 -2.16 19.05
CA TRP A 93 -8.11 -1.61 19.15
C TRP A 93 -7.89 -0.55 18.07
N ASN A 94 -7.64 0.70 18.47
CA ASN A 94 -7.21 1.76 17.57
C ASN A 94 -5.74 1.51 17.19
N LEU A 95 -5.51 1.15 15.93
CA LEU A 95 -4.19 0.83 15.39
C LEU A 95 -3.34 2.07 15.13
N SER A 96 -3.97 3.22 14.87
CA SER A 96 -3.24 4.49 14.62
C SER A 96 -2.61 5.05 15.89
N ASP A 97 -3.28 4.90 17.03
CA ASP A 97 -2.83 5.41 18.33
C ASP A 97 -2.33 4.30 19.27
N ASN A 98 -2.42 3.04 18.82
CA ASN A 98 -2.05 1.84 19.57
C ASN A 98 -2.66 1.78 20.98
N ARG A 99 -3.97 1.95 21.07
CA ARG A 99 -4.73 1.89 22.33
C ARG A 99 -6.10 1.26 22.11
N GLN A 100 -6.70 0.74 23.17
CA GLN A 100 -8.10 0.32 23.15
C GLN A 100 -9.02 1.54 22.99
N ALA A 101 -10.00 1.43 22.10
CA ALA A 101 -11.10 2.37 21.96
C ALA A 101 -12.30 1.85 22.78
N GLU A 102 -13.10 2.77 23.30
CA GLU A 102 -14.33 2.40 23.98
C GLU A 102 -15.45 2.18 22.96
N VAL A 103 -16.50 1.46 23.36
CA VAL A 103 -17.66 1.17 22.52
C VAL A 103 -18.99 1.41 23.24
N GLU A 104 -20.05 1.64 22.46
CA GLU A 104 -21.44 1.63 22.92
C GLU A 104 -22.28 0.67 22.09
N VAL A 105 -23.00 -0.26 22.72
CA VAL A 105 -23.90 -1.19 22.03
C VAL A 105 -25.30 -0.59 21.97
N TRP A 106 -25.89 -0.59 20.79
CA TRP A 106 -27.30 -0.29 20.55
C TRP A 106 -28.06 -1.61 20.50
N ASP A 107 -28.49 -2.03 21.68
CA ASP A 107 -29.21 -3.27 21.94
C ASP A 107 -30.65 -3.16 21.43
N ASN A 108 -30.89 -3.65 20.21
CA ASN A 108 -32.17 -3.53 19.50
C ASN A 108 -33.16 -4.60 19.96
N ASP A 109 -32.67 -5.75 20.42
CA ASP A 109 -33.49 -6.89 20.86
C ASP A 109 -33.71 -6.94 22.38
N GLY A 110 -33.00 -6.09 23.14
CA GLY A 110 -33.09 -6.01 24.60
C GLY A 110 -32.35 -7.16 25.31
N SER A 111 -31.43 -7.84 24.63
CA SER A 111 -30.70 -8.99 25.14
C SER A 111 -29.69 -8.64 26.25
N LYS A 112 -29.32 -7.36 26.39
CA LYS A 112 -28.29 -6.85 27.32
C LYS A 112 -26.90 -7.44 27.06
N THR A 113 -26.61 -7.77 25.81
CA THR A 113 -25.30 -8.16 25.27
C THR A 113 -25.28 -7.73 23.79
N LEU A 114 -24.18 -7.94 23.08
CA LEU A 114 -24.17 -7.81 21.62
C LEU A 114 -24.68 -9.10 20.98
N THR A 115 -25.80 -9.04 20.25
CA THR A 115 -26.39 -10.15 19.48
C THR A 115 -26.61 -9.77 18.02
N ILE A 116 -26.89 -10.79 17.19
CA ILE A 116 -27.20 -10.56 15.77
C ILE A 116 -28.44 -9.67 15.65
N GLY A 117 -28.32 -8.55 14.95
CA GLY A 117 -29.36 -7.52 14.80
C GLY A 117 -29.04 -6.22 15.54
N ASP A 118 -28.02 -6.23 16.38
CA ASP A 118 -27.52 -5.03 17.06
C ASP A 118 -26.49 -4.27 16.22
N GLU A 119 -26.17 -3.08 16.69
CA GLU A 119 -25.04 -2.29 16.23
C GLU A 119 -24.23 -1.82 17.42
N PHE A 120 -22.95 -1.49 17.22
CA PHE A 120 -22.19 -0.78 18.23
C PHE A 120 -21.42 0.39 17.62
N THR A 121 -21.23 1.44 18.40
CA THR A 121 -20.49 2.63 17.99
C THR A 121 -19.13 2.64 18.66
N ILE A 122 -18.08 2.92 17.89
CA ILE A 122 -16.74 3.19 18.40
C ILE A 122 -16.70 4.62 18.97
N ILE A 123 -16.06 4.78 20.14
CA ILE A 123 -15.96 6.05 20.86
C ILE A 123 -14.50 6.51 20.93
N GLU A 124 -14.31 7.81 20.65
CA GLU A 124 -13.02 8.49 20.75
C GLU A 124 -13.13 9.80 21.54
N TYR A 125 -12.00 10.46 21.81
CA TYR A 125 -11.92 11.58 22.75
C TYR A 125 -11.24 12.81 22.16
N ILE A 126 -11.89 13.97 22.32
CA ILE A 126 -11.28 15.29 22.13
C ILE A 126 -11.17 15.95 23.51
N GLY A 127 -10.00 15.85 24.13
CA GLY A 127 -9.83 16.12 25.55
C GLY A 127 -10.68 15.15 26.37
N ASP A 128 -11.49 15.66 27.30
CA ASP A 128 -12.40 14.83 28.11
C ASP A 128 -13.75 14.56 27.43
N ASN A 129 -13.99 15.15 26.25
CA ASN A 129 -15.26 15.01 25.55
C ASN A 129 -15.24 13.78 24.64
N PHE A 130 -16.10 12.82 24.94
CA PHE A 130 -16.29 11.68 24.06
C PHE A 130 -16.97 12.09 22.74
N ARG A 131 -16.68 11.34 21.68
CA ARG A 131 -17.21 11.47 20.33
C ARG A 131 -17.63 10.11 19.82
N LEU A 132 -18.79 10.07 19.18
CA LEU A 132 -19.23 8.91 18.44
C LEU A 132 -18.54 8.93 17.07
N THR A 133 -17.92 7.84 16.64
CA THR A 133 -17.13 7.85 15.39
C THR A 133 -17.79 7.02 14.32
N TYR A 134 -17.76 5.70 14.47
CA TYR A 134 -18.24 4.76 13.47
C TYR A 134 -19.24 3.80 14.11
N ASP A 135 -20.40 3.67 13.48
CA ASP A 135 -21.35 2.61 13.77
C ASP A 135 -20.91 1.35 13.01
N VAL A 136 -20.94 0.22 13.71
CA VAL A 136 -20.55 -1.10 13.22
C VAL A 136 -21.76 -2.02 13.37
N THR A 137 -22.23 -2.58 12.27
CA THR A 137 -23.36 -3.51 12.29
C THR A 137 -22.92 -4.88 12.78
N TYR A 138 -23.81 -5.58 13.47
CA TYR A 138 -23.63 -6.97 13.85
C TYR A 138 -24.81 -7.78 13.30
N HIS A 139 -24.90 -7.89 11.97
CA HIS A 139 -26.08 -8.44 11.30
C HIS A 139 -25.86 -9.86 10.76
N ALA A 140 -26.97 -10.54 10.49
CA ALA A 140 -26.96 -11.83 9.81
C ALA A 140 -26.37 -11.68 8.39
N PRO A 141 -25.83 -12.75 7.79
CA PRO A 141 -25.30 -12.70 6.42
C PRO A 141 -26.36 -12.23 5.43
N ILE A 142 -25.96 -11.44 4.44
CA ILE A 142 -26.86 -10.90 3.40
C ILE A 142 -27.41 -12.01 2.48
N GLU A 143 -26.69 -13.13 2.35
CA GLU A 143 -27.10 -14.24 1.50
C GLU A 143 -28.38 -14.92 2.02
N ALA A 144 -29.41 -14.96 1.17
CA ALA A 144 -30.70 -15.52 1.53
C ALA A 144 -30.59 -17.02 1.88
N GLY A 145 -31.00 -17.37 3.10
CA GLY A 145 -30.95 -18.75 3.59
C GLY A 145 -29.59 -19.18 4.16
N ALA A 146 -28.58 -18.30 4.16
CA ALA A 146 -27.32 -18.57 4.84
C ALA A 146 -27.54 -18.67 6.36
N THR A 147 -26.89 -19.67 6.98
CA THR A 147 -26.87 -19.79 8.44
C THR A 147 -25.77 -18.89 9.00
N PRO A 148 -26.05 -18.03 9.98
CA PRO A 148 -25.02 -17.19 10.60
C PRO A 148 -23.95 -18.05 11.30
N ASN A 149 -22.69 -17.85 10.91
CA ASN A 149 -21.49 -18.31 11.59
C ASN A 149 -20.96 -17.15 12.43
N GLN A 150 -21.05 -17.28 13.75
CA GLN A 150 -20.60 -16.27 14.70
C GLN A 150 -19.06 -16.18 14.72
N PRO A 151 -18.49 -14.99 14.98
CA PRO A 151 -17.06 -14.84 15.23
C PRO A 151 -16.63 -15.70 16.40
N GLN A 152 -15.54 -16.43 16.23
CA GLN A 152 -14.94 -17.29 17.24
C GLN A 152 -13.87 -16.54 18.04
N PRO A 153 -13.53 -17.02 19.25
CA PRO A 153 -12.43 -16.44 20.02
C PRO A 153 -11.11 -16.43 19.22
N GLY A 154 -10.49 -15.25 19.11
CA GLY A 154 -9.28 -15.04 18.32
C GLY A 154 -9.52 -14.51 16.91
N ASP A 155 -10.77 -14.47 16.44
CA ASP A 155 -11.13 -13.82 15.18
C ASP A 155 -10.90 -12.32 15.26
N LYS A 156 -10.64 -11.73 14.08
CA LYS A 156 -10.31 -10.31 13.95
C LYS A 156 -11.00 -9.71 12.74
N PHE A 157 -11.65 -8.58 12.95
CA PHE A 157 -12.20 -7.75 11.89
C PHE A 157 -11.43 -6.43 11.81
N LEU A 158 -10.98 -6.07 10.62
CA LEU A 158 -10.19 -4.88 10.36
C LEU A 158 -11.08 -3.79 9.77
N ILE A 159 -11.01 -2.60 10.35
CA ILE A 159 -11.61 -1.37 9.82
C ILE A 159 -10.47 -0.50 9.29
N ARG A 160 -10.50 -0.24 7.98
CA ARG A 160 -9.55 0.67 7.33
C ARG A 160 -10.21 2.01 7.03
N THR A 161 -9.46 3.08 7.28
CA THR A 161 -9.86 4.44 6.92
C THR A 161 -8.88 5.06 5.95
N LYS A 162 -9.42 5.74 4.95
CA LYS A 162 -8.73 6.81 4.23
C LYS A 162 -8.59 7.99 5.17
N LYS A 163 -7.39 8.55 5.26
CA LYS A 163 -7.07 9.60 6.23
C LYS A 163 -5.89 10.42 5.77
N PRO A 164 -5.95 11.76 5.90
CA PRO A 164 -4.80 12.60 5.61
C PRO A 164 -3.62 12.24 6.51
N PHE A 165 -2.39 12.44 6.02
CA PHE A 165 -1.21 12.44 6.88
C PHE A 165 -1.37 13.46 8.01
N ARG A 166 -0.94 13.06 9.21
CA ARG A 166 -0.95 13.90 10.41
C ARG A 166 0.46 14.34 10.77
N GLU A 167 0.54 15.30 11.69
CA GLU A 167 1.81 15.72 12.25
C GLU A 167 2.57 14.53 12.85
N GLY A 168 3.85 14.38 12.48
CA GLY A 168 4.70 13.27 12.90
C GLY A 168 4.79 12.11 11.90
N ASP A 169 3.93 12.06 10.88
CA ASP A 169 4.08 11.08 9.81
C ASP A 169 5.31 11.43 8.94
N TYR A 170 6.16 10.44 8.66
CA TYR A 170 7.31 10.62 7.78
C TYR A 170 7.55 9.39 6.90
N PHE A 171 8.04 9.64 5.69
CA PHE A 171 8.52 8.60 4.78
C PHE A 171 10.04 8.54 4.83
N ARG A 172 10.60 7.33 4.93
CA ARG A 172 12.04 7.11 4.86
C ARG A 172 12.37 6.21 3.69
N PHE A 173 13.21 6.73 2.80
CA PHE A 173 13.75 5.99 1.68
C PHE A 173 15.24 5.75 1.90
N SER A 174 15.72 4.57 1.52
CA SER A 174 17.15 4.25 1.49
C SER A 174 17.50 3.70 0.13
N THR A 175 18.45 4.34 -0.55
CA THR A 175 18.99 3.87 -1.82
C THR A 175 20.30 3.13 -1.58
N ARG A 176 20.69 2.30 -2.56
CA ARG A 176 22.02 1.71 -2.64
C ARG A 176 22.67 2.23 -3.91
N ALA A 177 23.92 2.67 -3.81
CA ALA A 177 24.67 3.12 -4.97
C ALA A 177 24.74 2.01 -6.03
N ALA A 178 24.67 2.40 -7.30
CA ALA A 178 24.98 1.49 -8.39
C ALA A 178 26.42 0.97 -8.22
N ARG A 179 26.60 -0.35 -8.33
CA ARG A 179 27.92 -0.99 -8.29
C ARG A 179 28.16 -1.78 -9.56
N VAL A 180 29.43 -1.88 -9.95
CA VAL A 180 29.86 -2.84 -10.97
C VAL A 180 30.12 -4.16 -10.26
N GLU A 181 29.46 -5.23 -10.71
CA GLU A 181 29.76 -6.58 -10.26
C GLU A 181 30.81 -7.19 -11.19
N ASN A 182 32.06 -7.23 -10.73
CA ASN A 182 33.18 -7.70 -11.55
C ASN A 182 33.03 -9.17 -11.95
N GLU A 183 32.54 -10.04 -11.05
CA GLU A 183 32.30 -11.45 -11.34
C GLU A 183 31.25 -11.62 -12.46
N LEU A 184 30.17 -10.84 -12.41
CA LEU A 184 29.16 -10.83 -13.46
C LEU A 184 29.75 -10.29 -14.78
N ALA A 185 30.55 -9.23 -14.73
CA ALA A 185 31.23 -8.69 -15.90
C ALA A 185 32.16 -9.73 -16.55
N GLU A 186 32.92 -10.48 -15.76
CA GLU A 186 33.81 -11.56 -16.22
C GLU A 186 33.03 -12.66 -16.95
N THR A 187 31.95 -13.16 -16.36
CA THR A 187 31.11 -14.20 -17.00
C THR A 187 30.46 -13.71 -18.30
N GLN A 188 30.24 -12.41 -18.43
CA GLN A 188 29.64 -11.79 -19.61
C GLN A 188 30.66 -11.43 -20.72
N LEU A 189 31.97 -11.53 -20.49
CA LEU A 189 32.99 -11.27 -21.52
C LEU A 189 32.80 -12.16 -22.76
N SER A 190 32.27 -13.37 -22.58
CA SER A 190 31.93 -14.30 -23.66
C SER A 190 30.88 -13.76 -24.64
N ARG A 191 30.11 -12.72 -24.26
CA ARG A 191 29.09 -12.08 -25.09
C ARG A 191 29.66 -10.97 -25.97
N ILE A 192 30.89 -10.53 -25.73
CA ILE A 192 31.53 -9.50 -26.55
C ILE A 192 31.62 -9.99 -27.98
N ALA A 193 31.02 -9.24 -28.89
CA ALA A 193 31.01 -9.57 -30.30
C ALA A 193 31.21 -8.32 -31.16
N VAL A 194 31.85 -8.53 -32.31
CA VAL A 194 31.86 -7.57 -33.40
C VAL A 194 30.80 -8.01 -34.39
N VAL A 195 29.85 -7.14 -34.73
CA VAL A 195 28.74 -7.48 -35.61
C VAL A 195 28.63 -6.52 -36.80
N PRO A 196 28.36 -7.03 -38.01
CA PRO A 196 28.36 -8.46 -38.36
C PRO A 196 29.79 -9.00 -38.50
N ASN A 197 30.00 -10.25 -38.09
CA ASN A 197 31.24 -10.99 -38.27
C ASN A 197 30.91 -12.38 -38.86
N PRO A 198 31.35 -12.73 -40.10
CA PRO A 198 32.16 -11.92 -41.02
C PRO A 198 31.35 -10.85 -41.76
N TYR A 199 31.98 -9.71 -42.08
CA TYR A 199 31.35 -8.61 -42.83
C TYR A 199 31.38 -8.87 -44.35
N ILE A 200 30.53 -9.79 -44.84
CA ILE A 200 30.55 -10.24 -46.26
C ILE A 200 29.60 -9.41 -47.15
N GLY A 201 28.60 -8.76 -46.57
CA GLY A 201 27.48 -8.16 -47.31
C GLY A 201 26.94 -6.90 -46.67
N THR A 202 25.69 -6.99 -46.22
CA THR A 202 24.96 -5.99 -45.44
C THR A 202 24.31 -6.67 -44.25
N ALA A 203 24.17 -5.97 -43.13
CA ALA A 203 23.41 -6.47 -41.99
C ALA A 203 21.94 -6.07 -42.10
N ARG A 204 21.02 -6.88 -41.60
CA ARG A 204 19.56 -6.58 -41.64
C ARG A 204 19.18 -5.26 -40.95
N TRP A 205 19.99 -4.80 -40.01
CA TRP A 205 19.78 -3.57 -39.25
C TRP A 205 20.47 -2.34 -39.87
N GLU A 206 21.27 -2.50 -40.93
CA GLU A 206 21.83 -1.36 -41.66
C GLU A 206 20.72 -0.60 -42.39
N ARG A 207 20.81 0.74 -42.42
CA ARG A 207 19.81 1.57 -43.11
C ARG A 207 19.75 1.20 -44.60
N ARG A 208 18.53 1.03 -45.12
CA ARG A 208 18.30 0.78 -46.54
C ARG A 208 18.84 1.95 -47.36
N THR A 209 19.70 1.64 -48.33
CA THR A 209 20.29 2.63 -49.22
C THR A 209 19.21 3.14 -50.20
N LEU A 210 19.12 4.46 -50.39
CA LEU A 210 18.19 5.10 -51.33
C LEU A 210 18.77 5.22 -52.76
N ASN A 211 20.05 4.92 -52.94
CA ASN A 211 20.73 4.96 -54.23
C ASN A 211 20.47 3.67 -55.02
N GLN A 212 20.35 3.77 -56.34
CA GLN A 212 20.11 2.64 -57.25
C GLN A 212 21.33 1.70 -57.36
N THR A 213 22.53 2.17 -57.01
CA THR A 213 23.78 1.39 -57.01
C THR A 213 24.65 1.75 -55.80
N GLY A 214 25.45 0.79 -55.33
CA GLY A 214 26.38 0.93 -54.20
C GLY A 214 25.86 0.36 -52.88
N ARG A 215 26.79 0.03 -51.97
CA ARG A 215 26.48 -0.29 -50.57
C ARG A 215 26.41 1.03 -49.79
N GLY A 216 25.46 1.17 -48.86
CA GLY A 216 25.35 2.30 -47.95
C GLY A 216 26.55 2.42 -46.99
N GLN A 217 26.37 3.10 -45.86
CA GLN A 217 27.45 3.28 -44.89
C GLN A 217 27.95 1.91 -44.35
N ARG A 218 29.25 1.63 -44.51
CA ARG A 218 29.89 0.44 -43.94
C ARG A 218 30.10 0.64 -42.45
N LYS A 219 29.52 -0.21 -41.62
CA LYS A 219 29.59 -0.11 -40.16
C LYS A 219 29.77 -1.49 -39.53
N ILE A 220 30.63 -1.56 -38.53
CA ILE A 220 30.70 -2.68 -37.59
C ILE A 220 30.43 -2.14 -36.19
N ASP A 221 29.72 -2.92 -35.38
CA ASP A 221 29.41 -2.59 -34.00
C ASP A 221 30.12 -3.54 -33.04
N PHE A 222 30.69 -2.97 -31.99
CA PHE A 222 31.22 -3.72 -30.85
C PHE A 222 30.15 -3.75 -29.77
N ILE A 223 29.55 -4.91 -29.53
CA ILE A 223 28.41 -5.06 -28.61
C ILE A 223 28.82 -5.79 -27.33
N HIS A 224 28.04 -5.58 -26.26
CA HIS A 224 28.27 -6.14 -24.92
C HIS A 224 29.63 -5.78 -24.31
N LEU A 225 30.19 -4.62 -24.67
CA LEU A 225 31.45 -4.15 -24.09
C LEU A 225 31.27 -3.82 -22.60
N PRO A 226 32.29 -4.11 -21.77
CA PRO A 226 32.28 -3.67 -20.37
C PRO A 226 32.41 -2.15 -20.28
N GLN A 227 32.08 -1.58 -19.12
CA GLN A 227 32.04 -0.13 -18.88
C GLN A 227 33.38 0.57 -19.24
N ARG A 228 34.51 -0.12 -19.10
CA ARG A 228 35.83 0.34 -19.55
C ARG A 228 36.50 -0.76 -20.36
N CYS A 229 36.87 -0.46 -21.60
CA CYS A 229 37.65 -1.35 -22.46
C CYS A 229 38.57 -0.55 -23.40
N THR A 230 39.56 -1.24 -23.96
CA THR A 230 40.37 -0.73 -25.06
C THR A 230 40.13 -1.59 -26.28
N ILE A 231 39.60 -0.98 -27.33
CA ILE A 231 39.43 -1.64 -28.63
C ILE A 231 40.68 -1.36 -29.45
N ARG A 232 41.35 -2.41 -29.89
CA ARG A 232 42.50 -2.34 -30.80
C ARG A 232 42.12 -2.98 -32.11
N ILE A 233 42.23 -2.22 -33.20
CA ILE A 233 41.91 -2.66 -34.56
C ILE A 233 43.23 -2.75 -35.31
N TYR A 234 43.52 -3.91 -35.88
CA TYR A 234 44.77 -4.16 -36.58
C TYR A 234 44.53 -4.36 -38.07
N THR A 235 45.50 -3.95 -38.89
CA THR A 235 45.55 -4.33 -40.30
C THR A 235 45.90 -5.82 -40.46
N MET A 236 45.76 -6.35 -41.68
CA MET A 236 46.18 -7.71 -42.03
C MET A 236 47.66 -7.99 -41.69
N SER A 237 48.51 -6.97 -41.68
CA SER A 237 49.94 -7.08 -41.33
C SER A 237 50.21 -6.93 -39.82
N GLY A 238 49.17 -6.81 -38.99
CA GLY A 238 49.29 -6.64 -37.54
C GLY A 238 49.69 -5.23 -37.11
N ALA A 239 49.65 -4.24 -38.00
CA ALA A 239 49.85 -2.85 -37.64
C ALA A 239 48.58 -2.30 -36.97
N LEU A 240 48.75 -1.61 -35.84
CA LEU A 240 47.68 -0.90 -35.14
C LEU A 240 47.37 0.43 -35.82
#